data_AF-A0A8J4VUE3-F1
#
_entry.id   AF-A0A8J4VUE3-F1
#
_cell.length_a   1.000
_cell.length_b   1.000
_cell.length_c   1.000
_cell.angle_alpha   90.00
_cell.angle_beta   90.00
_cell.angle_gamma   90.00
#
_symmetry.space_group_name_H-M   'P 1'
#
loop_
_entity.id
_entity.type
_entity.pdbx_description
1 polymer ?
#
loop_
_entity_poly.entity_id
_entity_poly.type
_entity_poly.pdbx_seq_one_letter_code
_entity_poly.pdbx_strand_id
1 'polypeptide(L)'
;VEDMLKRSFAEFHAQKKLPEQQKLLILKLAQPTKTIECIKGEPAIEEYYEMYSDAEKYGSAISEQVMQSPAAQQFLSPGRVVVVKSTSDQDHLLGVVVKAPSANNKQYIVLVLKPNLPVTAQSSQASSNSQDKRNANFPDGYFMVPKAKRALEEDYCSSVTPRKGSGVINIKLPHCGAAAGVSYEVRGVDVTGFLCICNCKIKIDQARLLEDSSSVAYSRTVQQLLELKSDGNKYPPALDPKKDLKLKDMNLVEDYNKWTDLLEKMSKNKCHGCIKLEEHIKLAKEIKRHKEEVNALKFQMSDEALQQMPDFQGRIDVLKDIGCIDADLVVQIKGRVACEMNSGEELICTECLFENQLDDLEPEEAVALMSAFVFQQKNTSEPSLTPKLSQAKKRLYDTAIRLGELQAQFKVQINPEEYARDNLKFGLVEVVYEWAKGTPFADICELTDVPEGLIVRTIVRLDETCREFKNAAAIMGNSALYKKMEIASNAIKRDIVFAASLYITGV
;
A
#
# COMPACT_ATOMS: atom_id res chain seq x y z
N VAL A 1 0.01 -13.83 -27.54
CA VAL A 1 -0.92 -12.95 -26.77
C VAL A 1 -0.20 -11.74 -26.21
N GLU A 2 0.98 -11.91 -25.60
CA GLU A 2 1.80 -10.79 -25.08
C GLU A 2 2.08 -9.69 -26.11
N ASP A 3 2.44 -10.03 -27.36
CA ASP A 3 2.64 -9.01 -28.41
C ASP A 3 1.34 -8.24 -28.73
N MET A 4 0.18 -8.89 -28.63
CA MET A 4 -1.12 -8.23 -28.78
C MET A 4 -1.43 -7.32 -27.59
N LEU A 5 -1.15 -7.75 -26.36
CA LEU A 5 -1.30 -6.94 -25.15
C LEU A 5 -0.44 -5.69 -25.21
N LYS A 6 0.83 -5.85 -25.61
CA LYS A 6 1.74 -4.73 -25.88
C LYS A 6 1.08 -3.76 -26.86
N ARG A 7 0.63 -4.23 -28.02
CA ARG A 7 0.06 -3.34 -29.05
C ARG A 7 -1.37 -2.87 -28.76
N SER A 8 -1.93 -3.20 -27.60
CA SER A 8 -3.29 -2.83 -27.24
C SER A 8 -3.41 -1.34 -26.94
N PHE A 9 -4.58 -0.77 -27.20
CA PHE A 9 -4.85 0.64 -26.89
C PHE A 9 -4.81 0.92 -25.38
N ALA A 10 -5.14 -0.07 -24.54
CA ALA A 10 -5.07 0.05 -23.09
C ALA A 10 -3.66 0.38 -22.60
N GLU A 11 -2.64 -0.18 -23.26
CA GLU A 11 -1.23 0.01 -22.92
C GLU A 11 -0.58 1.20 -23.64
N PHE A 12 -1.32 1.91 -24.51
CA PHE A 12 -0.79 3.00 -25.35
C PHE A 12 -0.09 4.10 -24.54
N HIS A 13 -0.65 4.48 -23.38
CA HIS A 13 -0.06 5.52 -22.54
C HIS A 13 1.23 5.10 -21.86
N ALA A 14 1.33 3.83 -21.45
CA ALA A 14 2.57 3.27 -20.91
C ALA A 14 3.64 3.20 -22.01
N GLN A 15 3.26 2.72 -23.19
CA GLN A 15 4.17 2.63 -24.34
C GLN A 15 4.66 3.99 -24.85
N LYS A 16 3.81 5.02 -24.83
CA LYS A 16 4.22 6.37 -25.24
C LYS A 16 5.34 6.94 -24.37
N LYS A 17 5.38 6.58 -23.08
CA LYS A 17 6.42 7.03 -22.12
C LYS A 17 7.69 6.18 -22.16
N LEU A 18 7.60 5.00 -22.76
CA LEU A 18 8.67 4.00 -22.78
C LEU A 18 9.99 4.51 -23.42
N PRO A 19 9.98 5.29 -24.53
CA PRO A 19 11.21 5.86 -25.09
C PRO A 19 11.89 6.88 -24.17
N GLU A 20 11.12 7.66 -23.39
CA GLU A 20 11.66 8.62 -22.44
C GLU A 20 12.29 7.90 -21.24
N GLN A 21 11.61 6.89 -20.71
CA GLN A 21 12.12 6.02 -19.66
C GLN A 21 13.38 5.26 -20.10
N GLN A 22 13.41 4.78 -21.35
CA GLN A 22 14.58 4.11 -21.92
C GLN A 22 15.80 5.04 -21.98
N LYS A 23 15.61 6.28 -22.44
CA LYS A 23 16.67 7.30 -22.43
C LYS A 23 17.16 7.57 -21.01
N LEU A 24 16.24 7.70 -20.05
CA LEU A 24 16.59 7.92 -18.65
C LEU A 24 17.38 6.74 -18.06
N LEU A 25 16.97 5.50 -18.37
CA LEU A 25 17.67 4.29 -17.94
C LEU A 25 19.09 4.23 -18.52
N ILE A 26 19.26 4.52 -19.81
CA ILE A 26 20.59 4.58 -20.45
C ILE A 26 21.46 5.64 -19.77
N LEU A 27 20.91 6.83 -19.51
CA LEU A 27 21.63 7.91 -18.82
C LEU A 27 22.06 7.50 -17.40
N LYS A 28 21.20 6.80 -16.66
CA LYS A 28 21.51 6.30 -15.31
C LYS A 28 22.57 5.21 -15.34
N LEU A 29 22.46 4.25 -16.27
CA LEU A 29 23.46 3.18 -16.45
C LEU A 29 24.83 3.71 -16.90
N ALA A 30 24.87 4.84 -17.62
CA ALA A 30 26.10 5.49 -18.04
C ALA A 30 26.78 6.32 -16.94
N GLN A 31 26.12 6.56 -15.80
CA GLN A 31 26.75 7.26 -14.68
C GLN A 31 27.84 6.37 -14.05
N PRO A 32 29.03 6.91 -13.76
CA PRO A 32 30.07 6.14 -13.09
C PRO A 32 29.56 5.74 -11.70
N THR A 33 29.50 4.44 -11.45
CA THR A 33 29.21 3.90 -10.12
C THR A 33 30.36 4.27 -9.19
N LYS A 34 30.06 5.09 -8.18
CA LYS A 34 31.04 5.38 -7.13
C LYS A 34 31.34 4.09 -6.38
N THR A 35 32.61 3.77 -6.16
CA THR A 35 33.06 2.64 -5.36
C THR A 35 33.45 3.12 -3.97
N ILE A 36 33.18 2.30 -2.95
CA ILE A 36 33.58 2.62 -1.57
C ILE A 36 34.95 1.99 -1.31
N GLU A 37 36.00 2.81 -1.32
CA GLU A 37 37.34 2.34 -0.97
C GLU A 37 37.50 2.23 0.56
N CYS A 38 37.13 1.08 1.12
CA CYS A 38 37.28 0.81 2.54
C CYS A 38 38.69 0.30 2.87
N ILE A 39 39.41 1.04 3.73
CA ILE A 39 40.74 0.65 4.25
C ILE A 39 40.70 -0.69 5.01
N LYS A 40 39.53 -1.09 5.53
CA LYS A 40 39.34 -2.35 6.28
C LYS A 40 38.96 -3.55 5.37
N GLY A 41 38.91 -3.36 4.05
CA GLY A 41 38.66 -4.40 3.03
C GLY A 41 37.23 -4.45 2.47
N GLU A 42 37.03 -5.13 1.35
CA GLU A 42 35.73 -5.54 0.76
C GLU A 42 35.22 -6.84 1.43
N PRO A 43 33.90 -7.20 1.46
CA PRO A 43 32.63 -6.47 1.29
C PRO A 43 32.00 -6.09 2.65
N ALA A 44 32.81 -5.64 3.61
CA ALA A 44 32.33 -5.41 4.97
C ALA A 44 31.38 -4.20 5.09
N ILE A 45 31.45 -3.24 4.15
CA ILE A 45 30.73 -1.96 4.26
C ILE A 45 29.32 -2.01 3.66
N GLU A 46 29.11 -2.76 2.57
CA GLU A 46 27.77 -3.00 2.00
C GLU A 46 26.91 -3.78 2.99
N GLU A 47 27.45 -4.89 3.52
CA GLU A 47 26.80 -5.69 4.57
C GLU A 47 26.53 -4.85 5.82
N TYR A 48 27.50 -4.01 6.22
CA TYR A 48 27.31 -3.09 7.34
C TYR A 48 26.20 -2.09 7.07
N TYR A 49 26.13 -1.52 5.86
CA TYR A 49 25.12 -0.55 5.49
C TYR A 49 23.72 -1.18 5.41
N GLU A 50 23.59 -2.41 4.94
CA GLU A 50 22.32 -3.15 4.97
C GLU A 50 21.84 -3.35 6.42
N MET A 51 22.71 -3.87 7.29
CA MET A 51 22.40 -4.02 8.72
C MET A 51 22.08 -2.68 9.39
N TYR A 52 22.84 -1.63 9.08
CA TYR A 52 22.60 -0.27 9.58
C TYR A 52 21.24 0.27 9.13
N SER A 53 20.92 0.15 7.84
CA SER A 53 19.67 0.63 7.26
C SER A 53 18.47 -0.09 7.87
N ASP A 54 18.56 -1.40 8.10
CA ASP A 54 17.49 -2.15 8.74
C ASP A 54 17.40 -1.84 10.24
N ALA A 55 18.54 -1.66 10.92
CA ALA A 55 18.55 -1.24 12.32
C ALA A 55 17.94 0.16 12.53
N GLU A 56 18.14 1.11 11.61
CA GLU A 56 17.47 2.42 11.65
C GLU A 56 15.95 2.30 11.46
N LYS A 57 15.49 1.43 10.54
CA LYS A 57 14.06 1.19 10.32
C LYS A 57 13.41 0.60 11.57
N TYR A 58 13.96 -0.48 12.11
CA TYR A 58 13.45 -1.09 13.34
C TYR A 58 13.53 -0.11 14.51
N GLY A 59 14.64 0.61 14.67
CA GLY A 59 14.80 1.60 15.73
C GLY A 59 13.76 2.73 15.67
N SER A 60 13.44 3.22 14.47
CA SER A 60 12.40 4.24 14.27
C SER A 60 11.00 3.70 14.58
N ALA A 61 10.67 2.49 14.11
CA ALA A 61 9.39 1.84 14.38
C ALA A 61 9.20 1.55 15.88
N ILE A 62 10.23 1.02 16.54
CA ILE A 62 10.25 0.76 18.00
C ILE A 62 10.07 2.08 18.76
N SER A 63 10.81 3.14 18.40
CA SER A 63 10.69 4.46 19.03
C SER A 63 9.25 4.97 18.95
N GLU A 64 8.62 4.88 17.78
CA GLU A 64 7.24 5.31 17.57
C GLU A 64 6.25 4.50 18.41
N GLN A 65 6.33 3.17 18.38
CA GLN A 65 5.46 2.29 19.17
C GLN A 65 5.65 2.47 20.68
N VAL A 66 6.89 2.64 21.14
CA VAL A 66 7.22 2.90 22.54
C VAL A 66 6.57 4.21 22.99
N MET A 67 6.69 5.29 22.22
CA MET A 67 6.09 6.58 22.60
C MET A 67 4.55 6.53 22.62
N GLN A 68 3.93 5.75 21.72
CA GLN A 68 2.48 5.54 21.70
C GLN A 68 1.98 4.69 22.89
N SER A 69 2.85 3.92 23.54
CA SER A 69 2.47 3.06 24.66
C SER A 69 2.10 3.85 25.93
N PRO A 70 0.94 3.57 26.56
CA PRO A 70 0.57 4.16 27.84
C PRO A 70 1.59 3.90 28.96
N ALA A 71 2.23 2.73 28.94
CA ALA A 71 3.24 2.36 29.93
C ALA A 71 4.47 3.27 29.86
N ALA A 72 4.91 3.65 28.64
CA ALA A 72 6.02 4.56 28.45
C ALA A 72 5.67 6.00 28.86
N GLN A 73 4.45 6.45 28.58
CA GLN A 73 3.98 7.80 28.92
C GLN A 73 3.98 8.06 30.44
N GLN A 74 3.80 7.02 31.27
CA GLN A 74 3.94 7.14 32.73
C GLN A 74 5.35 7.58 33.17
N PHE A 75 6.38 7.31 32.36
CA PHE A 75 7.76 7.69 32.67
C PHE A 75 8.10 9.14 32.28
N LEU A 76 7.25 9.80 31.49
CA LEU A 76 7.34 11.22 31.11
C LEU A 76 6.86 12.15 32.25
N SER A 77 7.37 11.92 33.45
CA SER A 77 7.11 12.75 34.62
C SER A 77 8.00 14.00 34.61
N PRO A 78 7.57 15.12 35.22
CA PRO A 78 8.44 16.29 35.42
C PRO A 78 9.82 15.93 36.01
N GLY A 79 10.87 16.53 35.47
CA GLY A 79 12.27 16.22 35.77
C GLY A 79 12.86 15.05 34.98
N ARG A 80 12.07 14.31 34.20
CA ARG A 80 12.58 13.25 33.32
C ARG A 80 13.37 13.85 32.15
N VAL A 81 14.56 13.32 31.89
CA VAL A 81 15.37 13.68 30.73
C VAL A 81 14.88 12.92 29.49
N VAL A 82 14.80 13.62 28.36
CA VAL A 82 14.23 13.13 27.10
C VAL A 82 15.04 13.65 25.92
N VAL A 83 15.02 12.91 24.83
CA VAL A 83 15.56 13.37 23.53
C VAL A 83 14.38 13.69 22.63
N VAL A 84 14.35 14.91 22.10
CA VAL A 84 13.27 15.43 21.27
C VAL A 84 13.73 15.47 19.81
N LYS A 85 12.88 14.97 18.90
CA LYS A 85 13.15 14.98 17.46
C LYS A 85 13.38 16.42 16.98
N SER A 86 14.41 16.58 16.17
CA SER A 86 14.72 17.83 15.47
C SER A 86 14.16 17.72 14.06
N THR A 87 13.55 18.80 13.57
CA THR A 87 13.01 18.89 12.19
C THR A 87 14.07 19.35 11.20
N SER A 88 15.22 19.82 11.69
CA SER A 88 16.36 20.21 10.86
C SER A 88 17.29 19.00 10.67
N ASP A 89 18.18 19.06 9.67
CA ASP A 89 19.26 18.09 9.40
C ASP A 89 20.36 18.08 10.49
N GLN A 90 19.98 18.55 11.69
CA GLN A 90 20.79 18.71 12.87
C GLN A 90 20.40 17.64 13.89
N ASP A 91 21.30 17.44 14.83
CA ASP A 91 21.13 16.52 15.93
C ASP A 91 19.83 16.73 16.72
N HIS A 92 19.26 15.64 17.20
CA HIS A 92 18.13 15.67 18.11
C HIS A 92 18.47 16.44 19.40
N LEU A 93 17.45 17.02 20.03
CA LEU A 93 17.65 17.97 21.12
C LEU A 93 17.50 17.27 22.47
N LEU A 94 18.51 17.40 23.33
CA LEU A 94 18.44 16.94 24.71
C LEU A 94 17.60 17.91 25.54
N GLY A 95 16.65 17.38 26.32
CA GLY A 95 15.80 18.22 27.16
C GLY A 95 15.29 17.52 28.41
N VAL A 96 14.51 18.27 29.19
CA VAL A 96 13.83 17.81 30.40
C VAL A 96 12.35 18.13 30.34
N VAL A 97 11.51 17.17 30.73
CA VAL A 97 10.08 17.39 30.91
C VAL A 97 9.87 18.33 32.09
N VAL A 98 9.28 19.50 31.85
CA VAL A 98 8.97 20.48 32.89
C VAL A 98 7.56 20.26 33.42
N LYS A 99 6.59 19.96 32.54
CA LYS A 99 5.20 19.71 32.91
C LYS A 99 4.55 18.67 31.98
N ALA A 100 3.80 17.74 32.57
CA ALA A 100 3.00 16.75 31.84
C ALA A 100 1.63 17.34 31.42
N PRO A 101 0.93 16.73 30.43
CA PRO A 101 -0.38 17.16 29.98
C PRO A 101 -1.39 17.27 31.13
N SER A 102 -2.28 18.24 31.04
CA SER A 102 -3.36 18.51 32.01
C SER A 102 -4.63 18.95 31.26
N ALA A 103 -5.77 19.05 31.95
CA ALA A 103 -7.04 19.44 31.32
C ALA A 103 -6.97 20.75 30.50
N ASN A 104 -6.08 21.66 30.89
CA ASN A 104 -5.90 22.97 30.25
C ASN A 104 -4.79 23.00 29.18
N ASN A 105 -3.93 21.97 29.10
CA ASN A 105 -2.87 21.88 28.10
C ASN A 105 -2.62 20.42 27.73
N LYS A 106 -2.90 20.08 26.46
CA LYS A 106 -2.78 18.71 25.94
C LYS A 106 -1.33 18.29 25.65
N GLN A 107 -0.37 19.22 25.65
CA GLN A 107 1.02 18.96 25.28
C GLN A 107 1.94 18.84 26.50
N TYR A 108 3.07 18.14 26.34
CA TYR A 108 4.16 18.17 27.32
C TYR A 108 4.93 19.48 27.17
N ILE A 109 5.28 20.11 28.29
CA ILE A 109 6.16 21.28 28.28
C ILE A 109 7.57 20.80 28.57
N VAL A 110 8.48 21.05 27.63
CA VAL A 110 9.85 20.53 27.66
C VAL A 110 10.82 21.69 27.50
N LEU A 111 11.86 21.74 28.33
CA LEU A 111 13.01 22.61 28.14
C LEU A 111 14.06 21.82 27.36
N VAL A 112 14.43 22.27 26.17
CA VAL A 112 15.43 21.65 25.30
C VAL A 112 16.65 22.56 25.12
N LEU A 113 17.82 21.94 25.00
CA LEU A 113 19.06 22.63 24.66
C LEU A 113 19.17 22.77 23.13
N LYS A 114 19.43 23.99 22.64
CA LYS A 114 19.73 24.26 21.24
C LYS A 114 21.24 24.50 21.05
N PRO A 115 21.85 23.96 19.98
CA PRO A 115 23.19 24.37 19.59
C PRO A 115 23.18 25.87 19.26
N ASN A 116 24.19 26.62 19.72
CA ASN A 116 24.30 28.04 19.42
C ASN A 116 24.57 28.22 17.91
N LEU A 117 23.67 28.88 17.19
CA LEU A 117 24.02 29.50 15.91
C LEU A 117 24.89 30.74 16.20
N PRO A 118 25.87 31.09 15.35
CA PRO A 118 26.49 32.41 15.41
C PRO A 118 25.39 33.47 15.26
N VAL A 119 25.40 34.46 16.16
CA VAL A 119 24.41 35.54 16.17
C VAL A 119 24.60 36.39 14.93
N THR A 120 23.78 36.14 13.91
CA THR A 120 23.52 37.09 12.83
C THR A 120 22.02 37.28 12.71
N ALA A 121 21.60 38.54 12.88
CA ALA A 121 20.27 39.09 12.64
C ALA A 121 19.13 38.65 13.59
N GLN A 122 18.97 39.41 14.68
CA GLN A 122 17.63 39.78 15.14
C GLN A 122 17.44 41.28 14.88
N SER A 123 17.00 41.62 13.67
CA SER A 123 16.18 42.82 13.47
C SER A 123 14.72 42.39 13.57
N SER A 124 14.10 42.81 14.67
CA SER A 124 12.67 42.79 14.89
C SER A 124 11.93 43.50 13.77
N GLN A 125 11.03 42.80 13.09
CA GLN A 125 9.99 43.40 12.26
C GLN A 125 8.99 44.10 13.17
N ALA A 126 9.03 45.43 13.19
CA ALA A 126 7.92 46.27 13.60
C ALA A 126 7.72 47.33 12.49
N SER A 127 6.52 47.34 11.93
CA SER A 127 6.10 48.24 10.87
C SER A 127 5.84 49.67 11.38
N SER A 128 6.53 50.62 10.75
CA SER A 128 6.13 52.00 10.36
C SER A 128 5.43 52.92 11.38
N ASN A 129 6.11 54.02 11.77
CA ASN A 129 5.86 55.36 11.19
C ASN A 129 6.83 56.47 11.68
N SER A 130 7.57 57.03 10.71
CA SER A 130 7.96 58.43 10.46
C SER A 130 8.36 59.44 11.57
N GLN A 131 9.58 59.95 11.36
CA GLN A 131 10.04 61.36 11.29
C GLN A 131 10.80 62.04 12.46
N ASP A 132 12.04 62.42 12.11
CA ASP A 132 12.75 63.70 12.34
C ASP A 132 13.21 64.15 13.74
N LYS A 133 14.54 64.15 13.99
CA LYS A 133 15.42 65.36 13.99
C LYS A 133 16.86 65.10 14.46
N ARG A 134 17.73 66.02 14.05
CA ARG A 134 19.21 66.06 13.98
C ARG A 134 19.99 66.27 15.30
N ASN A 135 21.27 65.87 15.22
CA ASN A 135 22.51 66.42 15.81
C ASN A 135 22.79 66.34 17.33
N ALA A 136 23.88 65.66 17.72
CA ALA A 136 25.16 66.31 18.14
C ALA A 136 26.20 65.31 18.72
N ASN A 137 27.43 65.38 18.20
CA ASN A 137 28.79 65.25 18.77
C ASN A 137 29.15 64.33 19.97
N PHE A 138 30.19 63.51 19.74
CA PHE A 138 31.12 62.75 20.62
C PHE A 138 31.88 63.64 21.67
N PRO A 139 32.58 63.14 22.74
CA PRO A 139 33.48 61.95 22.75
C PRO A 139 33.71 61.12 24.05
N ASP A 140 34.40 59.97 23.84
CA ASP A 140 35.38 59.17 24.63
C ASP A 140 35.54 59.19 26.17
N GLY A 141 35.73 57.97 26.71
CA GLY A 141 36.54 57.61 27.90
C GLY A 141 35.89 57.87 29.26
N TYR A 142 35.86 56.96 30.25
CA TYR A 142 37.00 56.25 30.85
C TYR A 142 36.59 54.97 31.58
N PHE A 143 37.56 54.06 31.64
CA PHE A 143 37.63 52.84 32.44
C PHE A 143 37.79 53.20 33.93
N MET A 144 36.95 52.66 34.83
CA MET A 144 37.23 52.61 36.27
C MET A 144 37.13 51.18 36.80
N VAL A 145 38.27 50.70 37.29
CA VAL A 145 38.39 49.53 38.18
C VAL A 145 38.07 49.99 39.61
N PRO A 146 37.42 49.16 40.44
CA PRO A 146 37.80 49.13 41.85
C PRO A 146 38.26 47.73 42.27
N LYS A 147 39.54 47.65 42.64
CA LYS A 147 40.02 46.70 43.65
C LYS A 147 39.54 47.21 45.01
N ALA A 148 38.88 46.37 45.80
CA ALA A 148 39.32 46.04 47.16
C ALA A 148 38.36 45.02 47.80
N LYS A 149 38.96 43.90 48.23
CA LYS A 149 38.39 42.97 49.18
C LYS A 149 38.01 43.70 50.48
N ARG A 150 36.78 43.51 50.94
CA ARG A 150 36.50 43.32 52.37
C ARG A 150 35.76 42.01 52.51
N ALA A 151 36.36 41.12 53.29
CA ALA A 151 35.72 39.91 53.77
C ALA A 151 34.53 40.32 54.64
N LEU A 152 33.35 39.81 54.28
CA LEU A 152 32.24 39.61 55.19
C LEU A 152 31.75 38.20 54.87
N GLU A 153 32.09 37.27 55.76
CA GLU A 153 31.65 35.89 55.71
C GLU A 153 30.13 35.79 55.82
N GLU A 154 29.61 34.81 55.08
CA GLU A 154 28.55 33.88 55.50
C GLU A 154 27.23 34.47 55.98
N ASP A 155 26.24 34.42 55.08
CA ASP A 155 25.02 33.62 55.28
C ASP A 155 23.88 34.16 54.42
N TYR A 156 23.86 33.82 53.13
CA TYR A 156 22.61 33.88 52.36
C TYR A 156 22.56 32.78 51.29
N CYS A 157 22.93 31.56 51.66
CA CYS A 157 22.44 30.39 50.94
C CYS A 157 21.08 30.02 51.54
N SER A 158 20.02 30.71 51.12
CA SER A 158 18.68 30.24 51.43
C SER A 158 18.54 28.85 50.81
N SER A 159 18.47 27.82 51.64
CA SER A 159 18.01 26.49 51.28
C SER A 159 16.55 26.60 50.86
N VAL A 160 16.31 26.99 49.61
CA VAL A 160 14.95 27.17 49.10
C VAL A 160 14.34 25.80 48.83
N THR A 161 13.43 25.41 49.70
CA THR A 161 12.53 24.28 49.50
C THR A 161 11.68 24.49 48.23
N PRO A 162 11.49 23.48 47.38
CA PRO A 162 10.61 23.59 46.22
C PRO A 162 9.19 23.92 46.70
N ARG A 163 8.66 25.07 46.30
CA ARG A 163 7.25 25.42 46.53
C ARG A 163 6.40 24.62 45.54
N LYS A 164 5.30 24.00 45.98
CA LYS A 164 4.25 23.53 45.07
C LYS A 164 3.60 24.78 44.45
N GLY A 165 3.97 25.11 43.22
CA GLY A 165 3.39 26.21 42.45
C GLY A 165 1.89 26.00 42.17
N SER A 166 1.22 27.08 41.77
CA SER A 166 -0.21 27.09 41.40
C SER A 166 -0.50 26.24 40.15
N GLY A 167 0.54 25.90 39.38
CA GLY A 167 0.43 25.14 38.13
C GLY A 167 0.04 26.00 36.94
N VAL A 168 0.03 27.33 37.10
CA VAL A 168 -0.24 28.31 36.04
C VAL A 168 1.02 28.45 35.16
N ILE A 169 0.83 28.74 33.87
CA ILE A 169 1.95 28.97 32.93
C ILE A 169 1.90 30.46 32.60
N ASN A 170 2.86 31.24 33.13
CA ASN A 170 2.94 32.69 32.89
C ASN A 170 3.90 33.05 31.75
N ILE A 171 4.67 32.09 31.25
CA ILE A 171 5.58 32.27 30.12
C ILE A 171 4.86 32.10 28.77
N LYS A 172 5.23 32.92 27.78
CA LYS A 172 4.79 32.73 26.38
C LYS A 172 5.63 31.64 25.73
N LEU A 173 4.99 30.56 25.28
CA LEU A 173 5.66 29.46 24.57
C LEU A 173 5.70 29.73 23.05
N PRO A 174 6.80 29.43 22.34
CA PRO A 174 8.08 28.97 22.88
C PRO A 174 8.84 30.11 23.58
N HIS A 175 9.45 29.79 24.73
CA HIS A 175 10.28 30.73 25.49
C HIS A 175 11.76 30.40 25.29
N CYS A 176 12.53 31.33 24.74
CA CYS A 176 13.95 31.14 24.47
C CYS A 176 14.81 31.96 25.42
N GLY A 177 15.97 31.41 25.78
CA GLY A 177 16.99 32.13 26.56
C GLY A 177 18.37 31.52 26.36
N ALA A 178 19.36 32.09 27.03
CA ALA A 178 20.73 31.58 27.04
C ALA A 178 21.22 31.47 28.48
N ALA A 179 21.80 30.32 28.84
CA ALA A 179 22.40 30.10 30.15
C ALA A 179 23.58 29.13 30.04
N ALA A 180 24.59 29.30 30.90
CA ALA A 180 25.81 28.48 30.89
C ALA A 180 26.45 28.34 29.49
N GLY A 181 26.39 29.41 28.67
CA GLY A 181 26.96 29.44 27.33
C GLY A 181 26.19 28.66 26.26
N VAL A 182 24.96 28.19 26.53
CA VAL A 182 24.12 27.43 25.60
C VAL A 182 22.72 28.04 25.53
N SER A 183 22.14 28.06 24.33
CA SER A 183 20.77 28.51 24.11
C SER A 183 19.79 27.41 24.54
N TYR A 184 18.70 27.78 25.22
CA TYR A 184 17.61 26.85 25.57
C TYR A 184 16.28 27.37 25.03
N GLU A 185 15.36 26.44 24.80
CA GLU A 185 13.98 26.71 24.40
C GLU A 185 13.02 25.90 25.27
N VAL A 186 12.01 26.54 25.84
CA VAL A 186 10.88 25.88 26.47
C VAL A 186 9.73 25.85 25.47
N ARG A 187 9.26 24.66 25.11
CA ARG A 187 8.21 24.48 24.09
C ARG A 187 7.20 23.39 24.47
N GLY A 188 6.02 23.47 23.86
CA GLY A 188 5.05 22.37 23.85
C GLY A 188 5.50 21.28 22.88
N VAL A 189 5.42 20.03 23.29
CA VAL A 189 5.80 18.85 22.51
C VAL A 189 4.73 17.79 22.67
N ASP A 190 4.22 17.28 21.54
CA ASP A 190 3.33 16.12 21.52
C ASP A 190 4.11 14.82 21.73
N VAL A 191 3.41 13.75 22.10
CA VAL A 191 4.04 12.44 22.35
C VAL A 191 4.88 11.95 21.17
N THR A 192 4.47 12.24 19.93
CA THR A 192 5.19 11.87 18.70
C THR A 192 6.49 12.65 18.47
N GLY A 193 6.65 13.78 19.16
CA GLY A 193 7.82 14.65 19.05
C GLY A 193 9.04 14.15 19.84
N PHE A 194 8.86 13.17 20.72
CA PHE A 194 9.98 12.53 21.44
C PHE A 194 10.61 11.42 20.60
N LEU A 195 11.93 11.28 20.71
CA LEU A 195 12.68 10.17 20.15
C LEU A 195 12.85 9.05 21.19
N CYS A 196 13.25 9.40 22.41
CA CYS A 196 13.41 8.43 23.50
C CYS A 196 13.30 9.08 24.88
N ILE A 197 13.07 8.23 25.89
CA ILE A 197 13.02 8.60 27.31
C ILE A 197 14.31 8.12 27.97
N CYS A 198 15.07 9.00 28.60
CA CYS A 198 16.33 8.63 29.26
C CYS A 198 16.11 8.02 30.64
N ASN A 199 17.03 7.18 31.10
CA ASN A 199 16.94 6.52 32.40
C ASN A 199 17.15 7.46 33.61
N CYS A 200 17.66 8.68 33.40
CA CYS A 200 17.95 9.66 34.43
C CYS A 200 16.82 10.68 34.67
N LYS A 201 16.82 11.30 35.86
CA LYS A 201 15.95 12.42 36.24
C LYS A 201 16.77 13.53 36.90
N ILE A 202 16.43 14.77 36.62
CA ILE A 202 17.02 15.96 37.26
C ILE A 202 15.98 16.66 38.14
N LYS A 203 16.45 17.33 39.20
CA LYS A 203 15.58 18.07 40.12
C LYS A 203 15.28 19.44 39.54
N ILE A 204 14.02 19.66 39.16
CA ILE A 204 13.55 20.92 38.59
C ILE A 204 12.63 21.68 39.56
N ASP A 205 12.68 23.01 39.49
CA ASP A 205 11.76 23.90 40.20
C ASP A 205 10.69 24.40 39.21
N GLN A 206 9.58 23.66 39.12
CA GLN A 206 8.54 23.92 38.11
C GLN A 206 7.90 25.31 38.26
N ALA A 207 7.67 25.76 39.49
CA ALA A 207 7.08 27.07 39.76
C ALA A 207 8.01 28.18 39.26
N ARG A 208 9.31 28.08 39.56
CA ARG A 208 10.26 29.10 39.11
C ARG A 208 10.50 29.11 37.61
N LEU A 209 10.37 27.96 36.95
CA LEU A 209 10.52 27.85 35.50
C LEU A 209 9.28 28.36 34.75
N LEU A 210 8.06 28.03 35.21
CA LEU A 210 6.82 28.31 34.46
C LEU A 210 6.04 29.53 34.97
N GLU A 211 6.11 29.84 36.27
CA GLU A 211 5.33 30.92 36.92
C GLU A 211 6.19 32.20 37.10
N ASP A 212 7.40 32.07 37.66
CA ASP A 212 8.26 33.23 37.99
C ASP A 212 9.26 33.60 36.88
N SER A 213 9.44 32.75 35.87
CA SER A 213 10.45 32.91 34.80
C SER A 213 11.87 33.25 35.32
N SER A 214 12.31 32.58 36.39
CA SER A 214 13.57 32.89 37.07
C SER A 214 14.80 32.44 36.28
N SER A 215 15.69 33.38 35.93
CA SER A 215 16.96 33.11 35.23
C SER A 215 17.87 32.13 35.98
N VAL A 216 17.83 32.13 37.32
CA VAL A 216 18.61 31.23 38.18
C VAL A 216 18.13 29.77 38.04
N ALA A 217 16.81 29.55 37.96
CA ALA A 217 16.24 28.22 37.78
C ALA A 217 16.54 27.65 36.39
N TYR A 218 16.49 28.49 35.35
CA TYR A 218 16.90 28.11 33.99
C TYR A 218 18.39 27.75 33.93
N SER A 219 19.26 28.58 34.51
CA SER A 219 20.71 28.33 34.53
C SER A 219 21.07 27.01 35.22
N ARG A 220 20.49 26.75 36.40
CA ARG A 220 20.70 25.49 37.13
C ARG A 220 20.24 24.27 36.32
N THR A 221 19.10 24.36 35.66
CA THR A 221 18.53 23.25 34.87
C THR A 221 19.37 22.98 33.62
N VAL A 222 19.82 24.02 32.93
CA VAL A 222 20.71 23.92 31.77
C VAL A 222 22.05 23.31 32.18
N GLN A 223 22.64 23.76 33.29
CA GLN A 223 23.90 23.20 33.79
C GLN A 223 23.78 21.71 34.11
N GLN A 224 22.72 21.28 34.80
CA GLN A 224 22.47 19.87 35.09
C GLN A 224 22.27 19.03 33.83
N LEU A 225 21.64 19.57 32.77
CA LEU A 225 21.52 18.88 31.49
C LEU A 225 22.86 18.78 30.74
N LEU A 226 23.74 19.77 30.88
CA LEU A 226 25.08 19.74 30.28
C LEU A 226 26.02 18.76 31.00
N GLU A 227 25.94 18.65 32.32
CA GLU A 227 26.70 17.66 33.10
C GLU A 227 26.38 16.22 32.68
N LEU A 228 25.14 15.97 32.26
CA LEU A 228 24.69 14.67 31.74
C LEU A 228 25.20 14.35 30.32
N LYS A 229 25.88 15.28 29.64
CA LYS A 229 26.51 15.06 28.32
C LYS A 229 27.94 14.50 28.39
N SER A 230 28.32 13.81 29.46
CA SER A 230 29.71 13.36 29.67
C SER A 230 29.99 11.92 29.19
N ASP A 231 31.23 11.74 28.70
CA ASP A 231 31.91 10.51 28.24
C ASP A 231 31.46 9.89 26.90
N GLY A 232 31.87 10.52 25.79
CA GLY A 232 31.92 9.93 24.45
C GLY A 232 30.58 9.71 23.73
N ASN A 233 29.48 9.66 24.47
CA ASN A 233 28.12 9.47 23.95
C ASN A 233 27.34 10.78 23.86
N LYS A 234 26.62 10.95 22.75
CA LYS A 234 25.87 12.16 22.39
C LYS A 234 24.66 12.44 23.28
N TYR A 235 24.06 11.38 23.85
CA TYR A 235 22.88 11.45 24.72
C TYR A 235 23.02 10.47 25.90
N PRO A 236 22.34 10.73 27.03
CA PRO A 236 22.24 9.76 28.13
C PRO A 236 21.54 8.47 27.71
N PRO A 237 21.82 7.32 28.36
CA PRO A 237 21.18 6.04 28.04
C PRO A 237 19.64 6.10 28.10
N ALA A 238 19.00 5.56 27.08
CA ALA A 238 17.55 5.43 27.01
C ALA A 238 17.02 4.32 27.94
N LEU A 239 15.76 4.41 28.35
CA LEU A 239 15.04 3.31 29.01
C LEU A 239 14.85 2.15 28.04
N ASP A 240 15.08 0.94 28.52
CA ASP A 240 14.91 -0.30 27.75
C ASP A 240 13.42 -0.64 27.61
N PRO A 241 12.89 -0.79 26.37
CA PRO A 241 11.49 -1.14 26.12
C PRO A 241 11.01 -2.42 26.82
N LYS A 242 11.89 -3.41 26.99
CA LYS A 242 11.58 -4.72 27.56
C LYS A 242 11.88 -4.80 29.05
N LYS A 243 13.05 -4.33 29.48
CA LYS A 243 13.49 -4.42 30.88
C LYS A 243 12.84 -3.36 31.76
N ASP A 244 12.86 -2.10 31.31
CA ASP A 244 12.41 -0.96 32.12
C ASP A 244 10.92 -0.66 31.90
N LEU A 245 10.50 -0.57 30.63
CA LEU A 245 9.12 -0.24 30.27
C LEU A 245 8.17 -1.45 30.29
N LYS A 246 8.72 -2.68 30.35
CA LYS A 246 7.98 -3.95 30.45
C LYS A 246 6.90 -4.10 29.38
N LEU A 247 7.18 -3.66 28.15
CA LEU A 247 6.26 -3.79 27.02
C LEU A 247 6.18 -5.25 26.58
N LYS A 248 4.97 -5.74 26.34
CA LYS A 248 4.67 -7.16 26.03
C LYS A 248 4.03 -7.37 24.66
N ASP A 249 3.92 -6.32 23.85
CA ASP A 249 3.36 -6.44 22.51
C ASP A 249 4.22 -7.39 21.66
N MET A 250 3.59 -8.37 21.02
CA MET A 250 4.29 -9.45 20.32
C MET A 250 5.15 -8.91 19.17
N ASN A 251 4.59 -8.02 18.35
CA ASN A 251 5.27 -7.45 17.19
C ASN A 251 6.44 -6.56 17.63
N LEU A 252 6.21 -5.71 18.64
CA LEU A 252 7.26 -4.85 19.20
C LEU A 252 8.43 -5.69 19.77
N VAL A 253 8.13 -6.79 20.46
CA VAL A 253 9.17 -7.65 21.07
C VAL A 253 9.96 -8.38 19.99
N GLU A 254 9.32 -8.86 18.92
CA GLU A 254 9.99 -9.45 17.77
C GLU A 254 10.93 -8.45 17.09
N ASP A 255 10.42 -7.25 16.78
CA ASP A 255 11.20 -6.18 16.14
C ASP A 255 12.35 -5.71 17.04
N TYR A 256 12.13 -5.63 18.35
CA TYR A 256 13.16 -5.30 19.32
C TYR A 256 14.27 -6.36 19.36
N ASN A 257 13.94 -7.65 19.37
CA ASN A 257 14.96 -8.71 19.35
C ASN A 257 15.75 -8.69 18.03
N LYS A 258 15.08 -8.50 16.88
CA LYS A 258 15.75 -8.34 15.57
C LYS A 258 16.69 -7.13 15.57
N TRP A 259 16.25 -6.02 16.13
CA TRP A 259 17.06 -4.80 16.26
C TRP A 259 18.29 -5.04 17.13
N THR A 260 18.16 -5.70 18.29
CA THR A 260 19.30 -6.01 19.15
C THR A 260 20.29 -6.97 18.49
N ASP A 261 19.79 -7.98 17.77
CA ASP A 261 20.62 -8.93 17.02
C ASP A 261 21.41 -8.21 15.91
N LEU A 262 20.78 -7.26 15.22
CA LEU A 262 21.44 -6.42 14.21
C LEU A 262 22.53 -5.56 14.84
N LEU A 263 22.28 -4.90 15.97
CA LEU A 263 23.30 -4.12 16.68
C LEU A 263 24.49 -4.97 17.11
N GLU A 264 24.25 -6.19 17.60
CA GLU A 264 25.32 -7.12 17.98
C GLU A 264 26.15 -7.53 16.75
N LYS A 265 25.49 -7.90 15.64
CA LYS A 265 26.18 -8.23 14.39
C LYS A 265 26.97 -7.05 13.84
N MET A 266 26.41 -5.85 13.90
CA MET A 266 27.11 -4.61 13.53
C MET A 266 28.35 -4.38 14.40
N SER A 267 28.26 -4.59 15.71
CA SER A 267 29.41 -4.43 16.63
C SER A 267 30.58 -5.37 16.32
N LYS A 268 30.28 -6.56 15.77
CA LYS A 268 31.26 -7.57 15.34
C LYS A 268 31.85 -7.29 13.96
N ASN A 269 31.24 -6.40 13.18
CA ASN A 269 31.70 -6.05 11.84
C ASN A 269 32.92 -5.11 11.90
N LYS A 270 33.91 -5.36 11.03
CA LYS A 270 35.18 -4.62 10.93
C LYS A 270 34.99 -3.12 10.67
N CYS A 271 33.88 -2.72 10.07
CA CYS A 271 33.57 -1.33 9.72
C CYS A 271 32.96 -0.51 10.87
N HIS A 272 32.49 -1.14 11.96
CA HIS A 272 31.84 -0.44 13.08
C HIS A 272 32.71 0.65 13.72
N GLY A 273 34.03 0.41 13.79
CA GLY A 273 35.03 1.36 14.30
C GLY A 273 35.81 2.11 13.20
N CYS A 274 35.30 2.18 11.97
CA CYS A 274 36.01 2.86 10.87
C CYS A 274 35.98 4.38 11.05
N ILE A 275 37.13 5.04 10.89
CA ILE A 275 37.25 6.51 11.00
C ILE A 275 36.41 7.22 9.93
N LYS A 276 36.27 6.62 8.75
CA LYS A 276 35.48 7.14 7.62
C LYS A 276 34.06 6.54 7.54
N LEU A 277 33.57 5.92 8.61
CA LEU A 277 32.29 5.21 8.59
C LEU A 277 31.14 6.10 8.12
N GLU A 278 31.08 7.35 8.59
CA GLU A 278 30.00 8.26 8.22
C GLU A 278 30.03 8.66 6.73
N GLU A 279 31.23 8.86 6.15
CA GLU A 279 31.39 9.11 4.71
C GLU A 279 30.97 7.88 3.91
N HIS A 280 31.38 6.68 4.36
CA HIS A 280 31.05 5.43 3.71
C HIS A 280 29.54 5.12 3.74
N ILE A 281 28.86 5.39 4.85
CA ILE A 281 27.40 5.24 4.97
C ILE A 281 26.68 6.18 4.01
N LYS A 282 27.11 7.45 3.93
CA LYS A 282 26.55 8.44 2.98
C LYS A 282 26.71 7.94 1.54
N LEU A 283 27.88 7.43 1.19
CA LEU A 283 28.16 6.90 -0.14
C LEU A 283 27.36 5.62 -0.45
N ALA A 284 27.29 4.67 0.50
CA ALA A 284 26.50 3.45 0.37
C ALA A 284 25.00 3.75 0.17
N LYS A 285 24.48 4.77 0.86
CA LYS A 285 23.11 5.27 0.68
C LYS A 285 22.88 5.81 -0.73
N GLU A 286 23.82 6.58 -1.28
CA GLU A 286 23.73 7.06 -2.66
C GLU A 286 23.74 5.93 -3.68
N ILE A 287 24.64 4.94 -3.51
CA ILE A 287 24.75 3.77 -4.39
C ILE A 287 23.47 2.93 -4.34
N LYS A 288 22.94 2.63 -3.15
CA LYS A 288 21.71 1.86 -2.99
C LYS A 288 20.52 2.58 -3.64
N ARG A 289 20.36 3.89 -3.40
CA ARG A 289 19.32 4.70 -4.03
C ARG A 289 19.41 4.63 -5.56
N HIS A 290 20.61 4.80 -6.12
CA HIS A 290 20.80 4.72 -7.57
C HIS A 290 20.45 3.32 -8.12
N LYS A 291 20.85 2.26 -7.41
CA LYS A 291 20.53 0.87 -7.78
C LYS A 291 19.02 0.61 -7.75
N GLU A 292 18.32 1.10 -6.73
CA GLU A 292 16.86 1.02 -6.60
C GLU A 292 16.16 1.77 -7.74
N GLU A 293 16.60 2.98 -8.07
CA GLU A 293 16.08 3.75 -9.21
C GLU A 293 16.27 3.02 -10.54
N VAL A 294 17.45 2.45 -10.79
CA VAL A 294 17.74 1.66 -12.00
C VAL A 294 16.86 0.41 -12.06
N ASN A 295 16.70 -0.31 -10.95
CA ASN A 295 15.86 -1.50 -10.89
C ASN A 295 14.38 -1.17 -11.12
N ALA A 296 13.89 -0.06 -10.54
CA ALA A 296 12.52 0.40 -10.76
C ALA A 296 12.28 0.77 -12.24
N LEU A 297 13.23 1.46 -12.88
CA LEU A 297 13.15 1.77 -14.30
C LEU A 297 13.18 0.50 -15.16
N LYS A 298 14.05 -0.47 -14.84
CA LYS A 298 14.08 -1.76 -15.54
C LYS A 298 12.75 -2.52 -15.43
N PHE A 299 12.16 -2.56 -14.23
CA PHE A 299 10.85 -3.19 -14.02
C PHE A 299 9.76 -2.48 -14.83
N GLN A 300 9.71 -1.15 -14.83
CA GLN A 300 8.73 -0.38 -15.62
C GLN A 300 8.84 -0.62 -17.13
N MET A 301 10.01 -1.06 -17.62
CA MET A 301 10.23 -1.42 -19.01
C MET A 301 9.97 -2.89 -19.33
N SER A 302 9.74 -3.73 -18.31
CA SER A 302 9.50 -5.16 -18.47
C SER A 302 8.04 -5.44 -18.81
N ASP A 303 7.78 -6.62 -19.37
CA ASP A 303 6.43 -7.03 -19.74
C ASP A 303 5.57 -7.22 -18.50
N GLU A 304 6.16 -7.63 -17.39
CA GLU A 304 5.53 -7.81 -16.08
C GLU A 304 4.94 -6.53 -15.50
N ALA A 305 5.33 -5.35 -16.02
CA ALA A 305 4.74 -4.07 -15.62
C ALA A 305 3.48 -3.69 -16.41
N LEU A 306 3.13 -4.43 -17.47
CA LEU A 306 1.88 -4.22 -18.20
C LEU A 306 0.69 -4.45 -17.26
N GLN A 307 -0.28 -3.55 -17.31
CA GLN A 307 -1.40 -3.54 -16.37
C GLN A 307 -2.23 -4.83 -16.45
N GLN A 308 -2.33 -5.42 -17.64
CA GLN A 308 -3.15 -6.60 -17.89
C GLN A 308 -2.43 -7.93 -17.64
N MET A 309 -1.13 -7.93 -17.31
CA MET A 309 -0.37 -9.18 -17.16
C MET A 309 -0.82 -10.08 -16.01
N PRO A 310 -1.19 -9.56 -14.82
CA PRO A 310 -1.70 -10.41 -13.76
C PRO A 310 -2.98 -11.16 -14.15
N ASP A 311 -3.91 -10.48 -14.84
CA ASP A 311 -5.15 -11.10 -15.33
C ASP A 311 -4.86 -12.10 -16.45
N PHE A 312 -3.95 -11.76 -17.36
CA PHE A 312 -3.50 -12.68 -18.42
C PHE A 312 -2.89 -13.96 -17.85
N GLN A 313 -2.01 -13.85 -16.86
CA GLN A 313 -1.40 -15.02 -16.23
C GLN A 313 -2.44 -15.88 -15.52
N GLY A 314 -3.38 -15.26 -14.79
CA GLY A 314 -4.49 -15.98 -14.15
C GLY A 314 -5.34 -16.76 -15.17
N ARG A 315 -5.62 -16.17 -16.34
CA ARG A 315 -6.34 -16.86 -17.43
C ARG A 315 -5.54 -18.01 -18.04
N ILE A 316 -4.23 -17.87 -18.19
CA ILE A 316 -3.35 -18.96 -18.63
C ILE A 316 -3.40 -20.12 -17.64
N ASP A 317 -3.37 -19.82 -16.35
CA ASP A 317 -3.41 -20.86 -15.31
C ASP A 317 -4.77 -21.58 -15.29
N VAL A 318 -5.88 -20.85 -15.48
CA VAL A 318 -7.22 -21.44 -15.68
C VAL A 318 -7.24 -22.37 -16.90
N LEU A 319 -6.71 -21.93 -18.04
CA LEU A 319 -6.68 -22.74 -19.26
C LEU A 319 -5.81 -24.01 -19.11
N LYS A 320 -4.75 -23.94 -18.31
CA LYS A 320 -3.92 -25.11 -17.94
C LYS A 320 -4.69 -26.09 -17.07
N ASP A 321 -5.36 -25.59 -16.03
CA ASP A 321 -6.12 -26.43 -15.10
C ASP A 321 -7.30 -27.15 -15.78
N ILE A 322 -8.00 -26.43 -16.66
CA ILE A 322 -9.10 -26.98 -17.47
C ILE A 322 -8.61 -28.01 -18.51
N GLY A 323 -7.32 -27.98 -18.87
CA GLY A 323 -6.72 -28.83 -19.90
C GLY A 323 -6.93 -28.32 -21.33
N CYS A 324 -7.21 -27.03 -21.50
CA CYS A 324 -7.25 -26.39 -22.83
C CYS A 324 -5.85 -26.21 -23.42
N ILE A 325 -4.85 -25.98 -22.56
CA ILE A 325 -3.43 -25.87 -22.90
C ILE A 325 -2.61 -26.72 -21.93
N ASP A 326 -1.42 -27.16 -22.34
CA ASP A 326 -0.50 -27.88 -21.45
C ASP A 326 0.50 -26.94 -20.75
N ALA A 327 1.44 -27.54 -20.01
CA ALA A 327 2.49 -26.82 -19.29
C ALA A 327 3.40 -26.00 -20.22
N ASP A 328 3.60 -26.47 -21.45
CA ASP A 328 4.42 -25.85 -22.49
C ASP A 328 3.63 -24.84 -23.35
N LEU A 329 2.40 -24.50 -22.93
CA LEU A 329 1.48 -23.57 -23.61
C LEU A 329 1.01 -24.05 -24.99
N VAL A 330 1.04 -25.35 -25.24
CA VAL A 330 0.53 -25.96 -26.47
C VAL A 330 -0.97 -26.25 -26.33
N VAL A 331 -1.73 -25.84 -27.33
CA VAL A 331 -3.19 -26.00 -27.39
C VAL A 331 -3.57 -27.48 -27.52
N GLN A 332 -4.40 -27.96 -26.60
CA GLN A 332 -4.91 -29.33 -26.56
C GLN A 332 -6.23 -29.47 -27.33
N ILE A 333 -6.77 -30.68 -27.40
CA ILE A 333 -8.05 -30.94 -28.10
C ILE A 333 -9.20 -30.09 -27.55
N LYS A 334 -9.24 -29.91 -26.23
CA LYS A 334 -10.26 -29.09 -25.55
C LYS A 334 -10.14 -27.61 -25.92
N GLY A 335 -8.92 -27.10 -26.00
CA GLY A 335 -8.66 -25.73 -26.48
C GLY A 335 -9.04 -25.55 -27.96
N ARG A 336 -8.79 -26.55 -28.80
CA ARG A 336 -9.23 -26.52 -30.22
C ARG A 336 -10.75 -26.50 -30.35
N VAL A 337 -11.46 -27.25 -29.51
CA VAL A 337 -12.93 -27.23 -29.44
C VAL A 337 -13.43 -25.86 -28.97
N ALA A 338 -12.78 -25.28 -27.94
CA ALA A 338 -13.13 -23.95 -27.46
C ALA A 338 -12.99 -22.87 -28.54
N CYS A 339 -11.99 -22.99 -29.43
CA CYS A 339 -11.83 -22.07 -30.57
C CYS A 339 -12.97 -22.11 -31.60
N GLU A 340 -13.81 -23.15 -31.60
CA GLU A 340 -15.00 -23.23 -32.48
C GLU A 340 -16.24 -22.58 -31.85
N MET A 341 -16.23 -22.30 -30.54
CA MET A 341 -17.35 -21.67 -29.84
C MET A 341 -17.27 -20.15 -30.02
N ASN A 342 -18.28 -19.53 -30.61
CA ASN A 342 -18.30 -18.07 -30.86
C ASN A 342 -19.63 -17.42 -30.44
N SER A 343 -20.71 -18.19 -30.37
CA SER A 343 -22.05 -17.67 -30.10
C SER A 343 -22.35 -17.47 -28.60
N GLY A 344 -21.64 -18.19 -27.73
CA GLY A 344 -21.81 -18.16 -26.27
C GLY A 344 -20.47 -18.15 -25.55
N GLU A 345 -20.51 -18.25 -24.22
CA GLU A 345 -19.28 -18.30 -23.41
C GLU A 345 -18.50 -19.61 -23.68
N GLU A 346 -17.25 -19.47 -24.11
CA GLU A 346 -16.49 -20.52 -24.76
C GLU A 346 -16.10 -21.66 -23.79
N LEU A 347 -15.80 -21.33 -22.53
CA LEU A 347 -15.43 -22.32 -21.51
C LEU A 347 -16.64 -23.14 -21.06
N ILE A 348 -17.78 -22.50 -20.80
CA ILE A 348 -19.01 -23.19 -20.39
C ILE A 348 -19.50 -24.09 -21.52
N CYS A 349 -19.51 -23.59 -22.77
CA CYS A 349 -19.87 -24.41 -23.93
C CYS A 349 -18.95 -25.63 -24.07
N THR A 350 -17.64 -25.43 -23.89
CA THR A 350 -16.65 -26.52 -24.00
C THR A 350 -16.79 -27.53 -22.86
N GLU A 351 -16.94 -27.10 -21.60
CA GLU A 351 -17.19 -28.04 -20.50
C GLU A 351 -18.49 -28.82 -20.72
N CYS A 352 -19.56 -28.16 -21.18
CA CYS A 352 -20.83 -28.82 -21.48
C CYS A 352 -20.65 -30.00 -22.46
N LEU A 353 -19.81 -29.83 -23.49
CA LEU A 353 -19.45 -30.87 -24.45
C LEU A 353 -18.63 -31.99 -23.81
N PHE A 354 -17.57 -31.66 -23.07
CA PHE A 354 -16.65 -32.66 -22.50
C PHE A 354 -17.23 -33.42 -21.29
N GLU A 355 -18.19 -32.82 -20.58
CA GLU A 355 -18.98 -33.46 -19.54
C GLU A 355 -20.16 -34.28 -20.09
N ASN A 356 -20.33 -34.32 -21.42
CA ASN A 356 -21.40 -35.05 -22.12
C ASN A 356 -22.81 -34.66 -21.63
N GLN A 357 -23.03 -33.39 -21.28
CA GLN A 357 -24.27 -32.91 -20.66
C GLN A 357 -25.51 -33.09 -21.56
N LEU A 358 -25.30 -33.21 -22.87
CA LEU A 358 -26.33 -33.33 -23.90
C LEU A 358 -26.63 -34.79 -24.30
N ASP A 359 -25.87 -35.78 -23.84
CA ASP A 359 -25.94 -37.16 -24.35
C ASP A 359 -27.27 -37.85 -24.02
N ASP A 360 -27.80 -37.62 -22.81
CA ASP A 360 -29.07 -38.19 -22.34
C ASP A 360 -30.33 -37.41 -22.75
N LEU A 361 -30.14 -36.29 -23.45
CA LEU A 361 -31.23 -35.41 -23.89
C LEU A 361 -31.68 -35.75 -25.31
N GLU A 362 -32.98 -35.68 -25.56
CA GLU A 362 -33.51 -35.72 -26.92
C GLU A 362 -33.08 -34.45 -27.70
N PRO A 363 -33.06 -34.46 -29.06
CA PRO A 363 -32.65 -33.31 -29.85
C PRO A 363 -33.39 -32.02 -29.48
N GLU A 364 -34.69 -32.10 -29.20
CA GLU A 364 -35.55 -30.98 -28.79
C GLU A 364 -35.18 -30.47 -27.38
N GLU A 365 -34.82 -31.38 -26.47
CA GLU A 365 -34.36 -31.02 -25.11
C GLU A 365 -32.97 -30.39 -25.14
N ALA A 366 -32.07 -30.90 -25.99
CA ALA A 366 -30.71 -30.38 -26.14
C ALA A 366 -30.72 -28.95 -26.71
N VAL A 367 -31.47 -28.71 -27.79
CA VAL A 367 -31.57 -27.37 -28.39
C VAL A 367 -32.25 -26.37 -27.45
N ALA A 368 -33.25 -26.83 -26.68
CA ALA A 368 -33.88 -26.03 -25.64
C ALA A 368 -32.88 -25.60 -24.56
N LEU A 369 -32.05 -26.52 -24.06
CA LEU A 369 -31.01 -26.17 -23.08
C LEU A 369 -29.99 -25.19 -23.67
N MET A 370 -29.57 -25.40 -24.92
CA MET A 370 -28.60 -24.56 -25.62
C MET A 370 -29.08 -23.12 -25.85
N SER A 371 -30.41 -22.87 -25.81
CA SER A 371 -30.93 -21.51 -25.87
C SER A 371 -30.37 -20.62 -24.74
N ALA A 372 -29.93 -21.23 -23.63
CA ALA A 372 -29.34 -20.52 -22.50
C ALA A 372 -28.02 -19.81 -22.82
N PHE A 373 -27.27 -20.29 -23.83
CA PHE A 373 -25.99 -19.70 -24.24
C PHE A 373 -26.16 -18.41 -25.05
N VAL A 374 -27.23 -18.32 -25.84
CA VAL A 374 -27.45 -17.23 -26.79
C VAL A 374 -28.48 -16.20 -26.34
N PHE A 375 -29.30 -16.55 -25.34
CA PHE A 375 -30.33 -15.64 -24.84
C PHE A 375 -29.73 -14.50 -24.01
N GLN A 376 -30.14 -13.26 -24.30
CA GLN A 376 -29.50 -12.06 -23.75
C GLN A 376 -30.36 -11.29 -22.74
N GLN A 377 -31.66 -11.57 -22.64
CA GLN A 377 -32.54 -10.81 -21.75
C GLN A 377 -32.47 -11.30 -20.30
N LYS A 378 -32.38 -10.36 -19.35
CA LYS A 378 -32.21 -10.66 -17.91
C LYS A 378 -33.53 -10.92 -17.18
N ASN A 379 -34.59 -10.20 -17.54
CA ASN A 379 -35.88 -10.26 -16.87
C ASN A 379 -36.90 -10.86 -17.84
N THR A 380 -37.41 -12.05 -17.50
CA THR A 380 -38.46 -12.76 -18.23
C THR A 380 -39.28 -13.58 -17.26
N SER A 381 -40.46 -14.01 -17.71
CA SER A 381 -41.22 -15.07 -17.06
C SER A 381 -40.35 -16.30 -16.78
N GLU A 382 -40.61 -16.98 -15.67
CA GLU A 382 -39.95 -18.25 -15.38
C GLU A 382 -40.53 -19.35 -16.27
N PRO A 383 -39.69 -20.14 -16.96
CA PRO A 383 -40.15 -21.20 -17.83
C PRO A 383 -40.66 -22.40 -17.02
N SER A 384 -41.73 -23.03 -17.49
CA SER A 384 -42.24 -24.30 -17.00
C SER A 384 -41.48 -25.45 -17.67
N LEU A 385 -40.55 -26.06 -16.91
CA LEU A 385 -39.64 -27.09 -17.43
C LEU A 385 -40.07 -28.51 -17.04
N THR A 386 -39.84 -29.46 -17.95
CA THR A 386 -39.93 -30.88 -17.61
C THR A 386 -38.89 -31.27 -16.55
N PRO A 387 -39.08 -32.36 -15.79
CA PRO A 387 -38.11 -32.80 -14.79
C PRO A 387 -36.71 -33.03 -15.37
N LYS A 388 -36.62 -33.56 -16.60
CA LYS A 388 -35.35 -33.76 -17.32
C LYS A 388 -34.65 -32.43 -17.65
N LEU A 389 -35.38 -31.47 -18.23
CA LEU A 389 -34.83 -30.15 -18.55
C LEU A 389 -34.44 -29.37 -17.30
N SER A 390 -35.22 -29.47 -16.21
CA SER A 390 -34.89 -28.86 -14.93
C SER A 390 -33.58 -29.42 -14.35
N GLN A 391 -33.40 -30.75 -14.42
CA GLN A 391 -32.14 -31.38 -14.01
C GLN A 391 -30.97 -30.96 -14.90
N ALA A 392 -31.16 -30.91 -16.22
CA ALA A 392 -30.13 -30.48 -17.17
C ALA A 392 -29.72 -29.01 -16.98
N LYS A 393 -30.70 -28.12 -16.77
CA LYS A 393 -30.49 -26.71 -16.38
C LYS A 393 -29.63 -26.62 -15.13
N LYS A 394 -29.94 -27.41 -14.09
CA LYS A 394 -29.16 -27.41 -12.84
C LYS A 394 -27.72 -27.84 -13.09
N ARG A 395 -27.49 -28.96 -13.79
CA ARG A 395 -26.13 -29.44 -14.09
C ARG A 395 -25.30 -28.41 -14.84
N LEU A 396 -25.88 -27.79 -15.87
CA LEU A 396 -25.19 -26.76 -16.66
C LEU A 396 -24.87 -25.53 -15.81
N TYR A 397 -25.78 -25.12 -14.92
CA TYR A 397 -25.54 -24.01 -14.01
C TYR A 397 -24.44 -24.32 -12.99
N ASP A 398 -24.43 -25.54 -12.43
CA ASP A 398 -23.39 -26.00 -11.50
C ASP A 398 -22.01 -25.99 -12.19
N THR A 399 -21.91 -26.38 -13.47
CA THR A 399 -20.69 -26.28 -14.28
C THR A 399 -20.21 -24.84 -14.43
N ALA A 400 -21.11 -23.89 -14.68
CA ALA A 400 -20.74 -22.47 -14.80
C ALA A 400 -20.25 -21.88 -13.47
N ILE A 401 -20.87 -22.26 -12.34
CA ILE A 401 -20.40 -21.87 -11.00
C ILE A 401 -19.00 -22.42 -10.74
N ARG A 402 -18.76 -23.71 -11.01
CA ARG A 402 -17.45 -24.36 -10.86
C ARG A 402 -16.36 -23.64 -11.66
N LEU A 403 -16.66 -23.25 -12.91
CA LEU A 403 -15.75 -22.48 -13.75
C LEU A 403 -15.49 -21.07 -13.19
N GLY A 404 -16.51 -20.41 -12.66
CA GLY A 404 -16.37 -19.13 -11.98
C GLY A 404 -15.48 -19.21 -10.73
N GLU A 405 -15.66 -20.25 -9.91
CA GLU A 405 -14.82 -20.52 -8.74
C GLU A 405 -13.36 -20.76 -9.13
N LEU A 406 -13.13 -21.53 -10.20
CA LEU A 406 -11.79 -21.79 -10.71
C LEU A 406 -11.08 -20.51 -11.16
N GLN A 407 -11.79 -19.64 -11.89
CA GLN A 407 -11.26 -18.33 -12.30
C GLN A 407 -10.90 -17.46 -11.08
N ALA A 408 -11.76 -17.44 -10.06
CA ALA A 408 -11.50 -16.69 -8.83
C ALA A 408 -10.27 -17.22 -8.06
N GLN A 409 -10.04 -18.55 -8.04
CA GLN A 409 -8.86 -19.16 -7.41
C GLN A 409 -7.54 -18.66 -8.02
N PHE A 410 -7.51 -18.45 -9.34
CA PHE A 410 -6.36 -17.90 -10.06
C PHE A 410 -6.33 -16.36 -10.10
N LYS A 411 -7.06 -15.69 -9.18
CA LYS A 411 -7.07 -14.23 -8.98
C LYS A 411 -7.61 -13.43 -10.18
N VAL A 412 -8.33 -14.07 -11.09
CA VAL A 412 -9.11 -13.38 -12.12
C VAL A 412 -10.27 -12.66 -11.41
N GLN A 413 -10.48 -11.38 -11.72
CA GLN A 413 -11.45 -10.52 -11.01
C GLN A 413 -12.89 -10.80 -11.45
N ILE A 414 -13.45 -11.94 -11.02
CA ILE A 414 -14.78 -12.42 -11.38
C ILE A 414 -15.50 -12.94 -10.14
N ASN A 415 -16.80 -12.65 -10.02
CA ASN A 415 -17.67 -13.31 -9.05
C ASN A 415 -18.31 -14.57 -9.70
N PRO A 416 -18.21 -15.77 -9.08
CA PRO A 416 -18.72 -17.00 -9.68
C PRO A 416 -20.22 -16.97 -10.00
N GLU A 417 -21.04 -16.43 -9.09
CA GLU A 417 -22.49 -16.39 -9.26
C GLU A 417 -22.92 -15.41 -10.36
N GLU A 418 -22.26 -14.26 -10.45
CA GLU A 418 -22.46 -13.29 -11.53
C GLU A 418 -22.02 -13.84 -12.88
N TYR A 419 -20.87 -14.53 -12.93
CA TYR A 419 -20.39 -15.20 -14.14
C TYR A 419 -21.40 -16.20 -14.69
N ALA A 420 -21.94 -17.08 -13.84
CA ALA A 420 -22.96 -18.04 -14.26
C ALA A 420 -24.25 -17.33 -14.72
N ARG A 421 -24.72 -16.33 -13.98
CA ARG A 421 -25.98 -15.61 -14.29
C ARG A 421 -25.91 -14.77 -15.56
N ASP A 422 -24.78 -14.10 -15.81
CA ASP A 422 -24.63 -13.24 -16.98
C ASP A 422 -24.44 -14.05 -18.27
N ASN A 423 -23.81 -15.23 -18.19
CA ASN A 423 -23.54 -16.08 -19.35
C ASN A 423 -24.66 -17.10 -19.64
N LEU A 424 -25.44 -17.53 -18.64
CA LEU A 424 -26.52 -18.51 -18.84
C LEU A 424 -27.89 -17.93 -18.49
N LYS A 425 -28.76 -17.80 -19.50
CA LYS A 425 -30.12 -17.25 -19.32
C LYS A 425 -31.18 -18.21 -19.82
N PHE A 426 -31.89 -18.84 -18.90
CA PHE A 426 -32.82 -19.93 -19.20
C PHE A 426 -34.24 -19.48 -19.59
N GLY A 427 -34.49 -18.18 -19.79
CA GLY A 427 -35.86 -17.64 -19.98
C GLY A 427 -36.63 -18.22 -21.18
N LEU A 428 -35.94 -18.58 -22.26
CA LEU A 428 -36.58 -19.13 -23.47
C LEU A 428 -36.49 -20.65 -23.62
N VAL A 429 -36.04 -21.38 -22.59
CA VAL A 429 -35.86 -22.85 -22.70
C VAL A 429 -37.18 -23.55 -23.02
N GLU A 430 -38.29 -23.17 -22.37
CA GLU A 430 -39.62 -23.73 -22.64
C GLU A 430 -40.10 -23.40 -24.06
N VAL A 431 -39.95 -22.15 -24.48
CA VAL A 431 -40.36 -21.65 -25.80
C VAL A 431 -39.63 -22.42 -26.91
N VAL A 432 -38.32 -22.59 -26.77
CA VAL A 432 -37.51 -23.32 -27.76
C VAL A 432 -37.84 -24.82 -27.76
N TYR A 433 -38.12 -25.41 -26.60
CA TYR A 433 -38.53 -26.80 -26.49
C TYR A 433 -39.84 -27.08 -27.24
N GLU A 434 -40.87 -26.27 -27.00
CA GLU A 434 -42.16 -26.40 -27.70
C GLU A 434 -42.05 -26.04 -29.18
N TRP A 435 -41.21 -25.07 -29.54
CA TRP A 435 -40.90 -24.77 -30.93
C TRP A 435 -40.26 -25.97 -31.65
N ALA A 436 -39.27 -26.62 -31.04
CA ALA A 436 -38.59 -27.78 -31.62
C ALA A 436 -39.53 -28.98 -31.80
N LYS A 437 -40.57 -29.10 -30.97
CA LYS A 437 -41.64 -30.12 -31.10
C LYS A 437 -42.65 -29.87 -32.22
N GLY A 438 -42.67 -28.68 -32.81
CA GLY A 438 -43.59 -28.33 -33.88
C GLY A 438 -44.78 -27.46 -33.47
N THR A 439 -44.81 -26.93 -32.25
CA THR A 439 -45.89 -26.03 -31.78
C THR A 439 -45.93 -24.73 -32.63
N PRO A 440 -47.12 -24.25 -33.07
CA PRO A 440 -47.25 -23.02 -33.85
C PRO A 440 -46.61 -21.80 -33.19
N PHE A 441 -46.15 -20.84 -34.01
CA PHE A 441 -45.44 -19.65 -33.50
C PHE A 441 -46.31 -18.79 -32.57
N ALA A 442 -47.60 -18.69 -32.85
CA ALA A 442 -48.55 -17.95 -32.01
C ALA A 442 -48.61 -18.54 -30.59
N ASP A 443 -48.75 -19.86 -30.48
CA ASP A 443 -48.90 -20.55 -29.19
C ASP A 443 -47.62 -20.43 -28.33
N ILE A 444 -46.42 -20.51 -28.94
CA ILE A 444 -45.17 -20.34 -28.17
C ILE A 444 -44.95 -18.90 -27.69
N CYS A 445 -45.56 -17.91 -28.33
CA CYS A 445 -45.51 -16.52 -27.90
C CYS A 445 -46.37 -16.28 -26.65
N GLU A 446 -47.37 -17.12 -26.39
CA GLU A 446 -48.19 -17.05 -25.17
C GLU A 446 -47.47 -17.65 -23.94
N LEU A 447 -46.41 -18.44 -24.15
CA LEU A 447 -45.64 -19.07 -23.07
C LEU A 447 -44.68 -18.10 -22.36
N THR A 448 -44.43 -16.92 -22.93
CA THR A 448 -43.45 -15.98 -22.40
C THR A 448 -43.88 -14.52 -22.57
N ASP A 449 -43.33 -13.64 -21.74
CA ASP A 449 -43.47 -12.19 -21.86
C ASP A 449 -42.41 -11.57 -22.81
N VAL A 450 -41.56 -12.39 -23.42
CA VAL A 450 -40.51 -11.95 -24.35
C VAL A 450 -41.11 -11.54 -25.69
N PRO A 451 -40.77 -10.35 -26.22
CA PRO A 451 -41.21 -9.92 -27.55
C PRO A 451 -40.84 -10.91 -28.67
N GLU A 452 -41.75 -11.09 -29.62
CA GLU A 452 -41.67 -12.10 -30.69
C GLU A 452 -40.40 -11.95 -31.54
N GLY A 453 -39.99 -10.71 -31.81
CA GLY A 453 -38.77 -10.42 -32.57
C GLY A 453 -37.48 -10.90 -31.85
N LEU A 454 -37.48 -10.94 -30.51
CA LEU A 454 -36.36 -11.48 -29.74
C LEU A 454 -36.39 -13.01 -29.70
N ILE A 455 -37.57 -13.62 -29.71
CA ILE A 455 -37.72 -15.08 -29.87
C ILE A 455 -37.11 -15.51 -31.20
N VAL A 456 -37.52 -14.87 -32.31
CA VAL A 456 -36.98 -15.14 -33.66
C VAL A 456 -35.46 -14.96 -33.69
N ARG A 457 -34.95 -13.83 -33.17
CA ARG A 457 -33.50 -13.57 -33.13
C ARG A 457 -32.73 -14.63 -32.34
N THR A 458 -33.29 -15.09 -31.22
CA THR A 458 -32.67 -16.12 -30.38
C THR A 458 -32.60 -17.45 -31.12
N ILE A 459 -33.68 -17.87 -31.79
CA ILE A 459 -33.71 -19.13 -32.54
C ILE A 459 -32.75 -19.08 -33.75
N VAL A 460 -32.66 -17.95 -34.45
CA VAL A 460 -31.70 -17.78 -35.55
C VAL A 460 -30.25 -17.90 -35.06
N ARG A 461 -29.90 -17.26 -33.93
CA ARG A 461 -28.57 -17.41 -33.31
C ARG A 461 -28.32 -18.83 -32.80
N LEU A 462 -29.35 -19.47 -32.27
CA LEU A 462 -29.27 -20.85 -31.80
C LEU A 462 -28.92 -21.82 -32.93
N ASP A 463 -29.35 -21.55 -34.18
CA ASP A 463 -28.88 -22.32 -35.33
C ASP A 463 -27.37 -22.21 -35.55
N GLU A 464 -26.80 -21.02 -35.39
CA GLU A 464 -25.35 -20.80 -35.49
C GLU A 464 -24.63 -21.60 -34.40
N THR A 465 -25.12 -21.55 -33.15
CA THR A 465 -24.58 -22.35 -32.04
C THR A 465 -24.69 -23.85 -32.28
N CYS A 466 -25.79 -24.34 -32.87
CA CYS A 466 -25.90 -25.75 -33.25
C CYS A 466 -24.84 -26.16 -34.28
N ARG A 467 -24.47 -25.26 -35.21
CA ARG A 467 -23.39 -25.50 -36.18
C ARG A 467 -22.03 -25.53 -35.49
N GLU A 468 -21.77 -24.63 -34.55
CA GLU A 468 -20.55 -24.62 -33.73
C GLU A 468 -20.39 -25.93 -32.95
N PHE A 469 -21.45 -26.37 -32.26
CA PHE A 469 -21.45 -27.65 -31.51
C PHE A 469 -21.28 -28.85 -32.43
N LYS A 470 -21.89 -28.82 -33.63
CA LYS A 470 -21.69 -29.86 -34.65
C LYS A 470 -20.24 -29.93 -35.13
N ASN A 471 -19.60 -28.79 -35.38
CA ASN A 471 -18.19 -28.72 -35.79
C ASN A 471 -17.26 -29.21 -34.68
N ALA A 472 -17.51 -28.78 -33.44
CA ALA A 472 -16.79 -29.27 -32.27
C ALA A 472 -16.91 -30.79 -32.09
N ALA A 473 -18.13 -31.34 -32.24
CA ALA A 473 -18.35 -32.79 -32.19
C ALA A 473 -17.53 -33.55 -33.25
N ALA A 474 -17.38 -32.97 -34.45
CA ALA A 474 -16.53 -33.54 -35.50
C ALA A 474 -15.04 -33.54 -35.10
N ILE A 475 -14.55 -32.47 -34.46
CA ILE A 475 -13.17 -32.39 -33.94
C ILE A 475 -12.93 -33.42 -32.83
N MET A 476 -13.92 -33.63 -31.96
CA MET A 476 -13.87 -34.63 -30.88
C MET A 476 -13.99 -36.07 -31.39
N GLY A 477 -14.48 -36.28 -32.61
CA GLY A 477 -14.83 -37.60 -33.14
C GLY A 477 -16.14 -38.17 -32.58
N ASN A 478 -17.00 -37.34 -31.96
CA ASN A 478 -18.29 -37.77 -31.42
C ASN A 478 -19.37 -37.71 -32.52
N SER A 479 -19.51 -38.82 -33.26
CA SER A 479 -20.50 -38.93 -34.35
C SER A 479 -21.95 -38.92 -33.89
N ALA A 480 -22.24 -39.32 -32.64
CA ALA A 480 -23.59 -39.31 -32.09
C ALA A 480 -24.05 -37.88 -31.81
N LEU A 481 -23.21 -37.08 -31.15
CA LEU A 481 -23.48 -35.68 -30.90
C LEU A 481 -23.59 -34.87 -32.19
N TYR A 482 -22.72 -35.14 -33.18
CA TYR A 482 -22.80 -34.52 -34.50
C TYR A 482 -24.20 -34.66 -35.12
N LYS A 483 -24.71 -35.89 -35.16
CA LYS A 483 -26.05 -36.19 -35.70
C LYS A 483 -27.15 -35.57 -34.85
N LYS A 484 -27.01 -35.59 -33.52
CA LYS A 484 -27.98 -34.97 -32.60
C LYS A 484 -28.11 -33.47 -32.88
N MET A 485 -26.99 -32.75 -33.05
CA MET A 485 -26.99 -31.32 -33.36
C MET A 485 -27.56 -31.02 -34.75
N GLU A 486 -27.37 -31.91 -35.72
CA GLU A 486 -27.98 -31.79 -37.04
C GLU A 486 -29.51 -31.95 -36.98
N ILE A 487 -30.02 -32.93 -36.24
CA ILE A 487 -31.45 -33.13 -36.03
C ILE A 487 -32.06 -31.93 -35.28
N ALA A 488 -31.41 -31.51 -34.18
CA ALA A 488 -31.80 -30.35 -33.38
C ALA A 488 -31.88 -29.06 -34.22
N SER A 489 -30.87 -28.78 -35.04
CA SER A 489 -30.83 -27.63 -35.95
C SER A 489 -31.99 -27.66 -36.97
N ASN A 490 -32.29 -28.84 -37.53
CA ASN A 490 -33.38 -28.98 -38.48
C ASN A 490 -34.76 -28.83 -37.81
N ALA A 491 -34.92 -29.25 -36.55
CA ALA A 491 -36.19 -29.12 -35.81
C ALA A 491 -36.60 -27.67 -35.58
N ILE A 492 -35.63 -26.77 -35.37
CA ILE A 492 -35.90 -25.34 -35.15
C ILE A 492 -35.99 -24.52 -36.44
N LYS A 493 -35.48 -25.04 -37.57
CA LYS A 493 -35.45 -24.40 -38.90
C LYS A 493 -36.77 -24.50 -39.65
N ARG A 494 -37.78 -23.74 -39.23
CA ARG A 494 -39.08 -23.73 -39.91
C ARG A 494 -39.80 -22.37 -39.86
N ASP A 495 -40.78 -22.25 -40.75
CA ASP A 495 -41.80 -21.19 -40.80
C ASP A 495 -41.23 -19.75 -40.68
N ILE A 496 -41.91 -18.91 -39.89
CA ILE A 496 -41.69 -17.47 -39.77
C ILE A 496 -40.28 -17.10 -39.28
N VAL A 497 -39.62 -17.98 -38.53
CA VAL A 497 -38.31 -17.72 -37.93
C VAL A 497 -37.22 -17.62 -39.00
N PHE A 498 -37.37 -18.36 -40.10
CA PHE A 498 -36.40 -18.40 -41.21
C PHE A 498 -36.97 -17.80 -42.50
N ALA A 499 -37.99 -16.94 -42.38
CA ALA A 499 -38.50 -16.17 -43.50
C ALA A 499 -37.40 -15.26 -44.07
N ALA A 500 -37.27 -15.23 -45.39
CA ALA A 500 -36.25 -14.44 -46.05
C ALA A 500 -36.49 -12.94 -45.89
N SER A 501 -35.43 -12.19 -45.62
CA SER A 501 -35.49 -10.74 -45.47
C SER A 501 -35.97 -10.06 -46.76
N LEU A 502 -36.88 -9.09 -46.63
CA LEU A 502 -37.37 -8.28 -47.75
C LEU A 502 -36.24 -7.54 -48.49
N TYR A 503 -35.16 -7.17 -47.78
CA TYR A 503 -33.98 -6.56 -48.39
C TYR A 503 -33.22 -7.48 -49.35
N ILE A 504 -33.40 -8.80 -49.22
CA ILE A 504 -32.75 -9.82 -50.05
C ILE A 504 -33.73 -10.33 -51.11
N THR A 505 -35.01 -10.48 -50.77
CA THR A 505 -36.04 -11.02 -51.68
C THR A 505 -36.62 -9.98 -52.63
N GLY A 506 -36.47 -8.69 -52.34
CA GLY A 506 -36.86 -7.61 -53.26
C GLY A 506 -38.36 -7.54 -53.57
N VAL A 507 -39.21 -8.09 -52.69
CA VAL A 507 -40.68 -8.01 -52.76
C VAL A 507 -41.18 -6.79 -52.00
#